data_AF-J3DFD9-F1
#
_entry.id   AF-J3DFD9-F1
#
_cell.length_a   1.000
_cell.length_b   1.000
_cell.length_c   1.000
_cell.angle_alpha   90.00
_cell.angle_beta   90.00
_cell.angle_gamma   90.00
#
_symmetry.space_group_name_H-M   'P 1'
#
loop_
_entity.id
_entity.type
_entity.pdbx_description
1 polymer ?
#
loop_
_entity_poly.entity_id
_entity_poly.type
_entity_poly.pdbx_seq_one_letter_code
_entity_poly.pdbx_strand_id
1 'polypeptide(L)'
;MLRTINFMGVRNVAFGVTVLLTVIALFSVFHKGMNWGLDFTGGTLIELTYERPADVTKVREELVTSGYHEAIVQSFGATTDLLVRMPGEDPQLGHQVAQALQKLGGDNPATVKRVEFVGPQVGEELRDQGGLGMLLALGGILIYLAFRFQWKFAVGAIVSLIHDVIVTVGILSYFQITFDLTVLAAVLAIIGYSLNDTIVVFDRVRENFRVLRKATLIENINISTTQTLLRTMATSISTLLAIAALLFFGGDNLFGFSIALFIGVLAGTYSSIYIANVVLIWLNLTTEDLIPPANTEKEVDDRP
;
A
#
# COMPACT_ATOMS: atom_id res chain seq x y z
N MET A 1 -10.64 -27.90 22.41
CA MET A 1 -10.08 -27.64 21.07
C MET A 1 -10.95 -26.60 20.40
N LEU A 2 -10.37 -25.51 19.89
CA LEU A 2 -11.11 -24.57 19.05
C LEU A 2 -11.70 -25.33 17.86
N ARG A 3 -12.96 -25.07 17.53
CA ARG A 3 -13.62 -25.67 16.36
C ARG A 3 -12.89 -25.18 15.10
N THR A 4 -12.33 -26.10 14.32
CA THR A 4 -11.60 -25.75 13.08
C THR A 4 -12.55 -25.08 12.09
N ILE A 5 -12.14 -23.91 11.60
CA ILE A 5 -12.88 -23.16 10.59
C ILE A 5 -12.41 -23.62 9.20
N ASN A 6 -13.36 -23.82 8.28
CA ASN A 6 -13.05 -24.25 6.91
C ASN A 6 -12.80 -23.04 5.99
N PHE A 7 -11.66 -22.37 6.16
CA PHE A 7 -11.25 -21.25 5.30
C PHE A 7 -11.11 -21.68 3.83
N MET A 8 -10.49 -22.83 3.60
CA MET A 8 -10.21 -23.32 2.24
C MET A 8 -11.45 -23.79 1.48
N GLY A 9 -12.61 -23.91 2.13
CA GLY A 9 -13.88 -24.24 1.48
C GLY A 9 -14.38 -23.14 0.53
N VAL A 10 -14.09 -21.87 0.84
CA VAL A 10 -14.49 -20.71 0.01
C VAL A 10 -13.36 -20.19 -0.89
N ARG A 11 -12.24 -20.92 -0.98
CA ARG A 11 -11.01 -20.46 -1.63
C ARG A 11 -11.19 -20.02 -3.08
N ASN A 12 -12.08 -20.67 -3.84
CA ASN A 12 -12.29 -20.34 -5.24
C ASN A 12 -13.02 -19.00 -5.40
N VAL A 13 -13.97 -18.72 -4.49
CA VAL A 13 -14.67 -17.43 -4.44
C VAL A 13 -13.71 -16.33 -3.97
N ALA A 14 -12.96 -16.59 -2.91
CA ALA A 14 -11.95 -15.67 -2.40
C ALA A 14 -10.92 -15.31 -3.49
N PHE A 15 -10.38 -16.31 -4.18
CA PHE A 15 -9.46 -16.11 -5.29
C PHE A 15 -10.09 -15.31 -6.45
N GLY A 16 -11.35 -15.59 -6.80
CA GLY A 16 -12.07 -14.80 -7.81
C GLY A 16 -12.20 -13.32 -7.43
N VAL A 17 -12.52 -13.03 -6.16
CA VAL A 17 -12.59 -11.66 -5.63
C VAL A 17 -11.21 -10.99 -5.65
N THR A 18 -10.16 -11.69 -5.21
CA THR A 18 -8.77 -11.23 -5.28
C THR A 18 -8.38 -10.81 -6.70
N VAL A 19 -8.60 -11.68 -7.68
CA VAL A 19 -8.24 -11.39 -9.08
C VAL A 19 -9.02 -10.19 -9.59
N LEU A 20 -10.33 -10.13 -9.30
CA LEU A 20 -11.15 -9.00 -9.68
C LEU A 20 -10.64 -7.68 -9.09
N LEU A 21 -10.34 -7.64 -7.79
CA LEU A 21 -9.79 -6.46 -7.12
C LEU A 21 -8.45 -6.05 -7.72
N THR A 22 -7.56 -7.02 -8.00
CA THR A 22 -6.27 -6.77 -8.62
C THR A 22 -6.42 -6.16 -10.02
N VAL A 23 -7.35 -6.70 -10.82
CA VAL A 23 -7.61 -6.20 -12.18
C VAL A 23 -8.20 -4.78 -12.15
N ILE A 24 -9.13 -4.51 -11.25
CA ILE A 24 -9.70 -3.16 -11.07
C ILE A 24 -8.62 -2.17 -10.62
N ALA A 25 -7.77 -2.58 -9.67
CA ALA A 25 -6.66 -1.78 -9.18
C ALA A 25 -5.67 -1.44 -10.31
N LEU A 26 -5.24 -2.43 -11.09
CA LEU A 26 -4.36 -2.23 -12.24
C LEU A 26 -5.03 -1.34 -13.30
N PHE A 27 -6.30 -1.58 -13.62
CA PHE A 27 -7.05 -0.77 -14.57
C PHE A 27 -7.08 0.70 -14.13
N SER A 28 -7.30 0.97 -12.85
CA SER A 28 -7.25 2.33 -12.32
C SER A 28 -5.88 2.95 -12.53
N VAL A 29 -4.80 2.26 -12.16
CA VAL A 29 -3.42 2.77 -12.29
C VAL A 29 -3.10 3.10 -13.75
N PHE A 30 -3.46 2.22 -14.70
CA PHE A 30 -3.15 2.43 -16.12
C PHE A 30 -4.05 3.48 -16.79
N HIS A 31 -5.32 3.60 -16.40
CA HIS A 31 -6.27 4.47 -17.09
C HIS A 31 -6.37 5.86 -16.45
N LYS A 32 -6.40 5.95 -15.12
CA LYS A 32 -6.45 7.23 -14.39
C LYS A 32 -5.07 7.76 -14.04
N GLY A 33 -4.05 6.91 -13.97
CA GLY A 33 -2.73 7.29 -13.48
C GLY A 33 -2.68 7.50 -11.96
N MET A 34 -1.54 7.97 -11.49
CA MET A 34 -1.30 8.33 -10.08
C MET A 34 -1.32 9.86 -9.94
N ASN A 35 -1.94 10.35 -8.86
CA ASN A 35 -1.87 11.77 -8.49
C ASN A 35 -0.55 12.04 -7.75
N TRP A 36 0.54 12.28 -8.49
CA TRP A 36 1.86 12.47 -7.89
C TRP A 36 1.93 13.71 -7.00
N GLY A 37 2.50 13.56 -5.80
CA GLY A 37 2.76 14.64 -4.87
C GLY A 37 3.89 15.55 -5.33
N LEU A 38 4.01 16.69 -4.64
CA LEU A 38 4.98 17.73 -4.95
C LEU A 38 6.43 17.22 -4.88
N ASP A 39 6.69 16.25 -3.99
CA ASP A 39 8.00 15.59 -3.84
C ASP A 39 8.51 14.93 -5.12
N PHE A 40 7.60 14.49 -6.01
CA PHE A 40 7.96 13.77 -7.24
C PHE A 40 7.87 14.64 -8.49
N THR A 41 7.04 15.70 -8.46
CA THR A 41 6.82 16.59 -9.61
C THR A 41 7.63 17.88 -9.54
N GLY A 42 8.02 18.31 -8.32
CA GLY A 42 8.46 19.68 -8.07
C GLY A 42 7.35 20.70 -8.29
N GLY A 43 7.64 21.97 -7.96
CA GLY A 43 6.77 23.12 -8.18
C GLY A 43 6.18 23.70 -6.90
N THR A 44 4.98 24.24 -7.01
CA THR A 44 4.25 24.92 -5.94
C THR A 44 2.89 24.27 -5.71
N LEU A 45 2.52 24.13 -4.43
CA LEU A 45 1.20 23.70 -3.99
C LEU A 45 0.58 24.76 -3.09
N ILE A 46 -0.66 25.13 -3.38
CA ILE A 46 -1.43 26.11 -2.62
C ILE A 46 -2.73 25.45 -2.18
N GLU A 47 -3.02 25.54 -0.89
CA GLU A 47 -4.24 25.04 -0.28
C GLU A 47 -5.11 26.21 0.18
N LEU A 48 -6.34 26.24 -0.32
CA LEU A 48 -7.29 27.33 -0.13
C LEU A 48 -8.60 26.78 0.42
N THR A 49 -9.13 27.41 1.46
CA THR A 49 -10.49 27.14 1.97
C THR A 49 -11.39 28.34 1.67
N TYR A 50 -12.45 28.10 0.93
CA TYR A 50 -13.51 29.08 0.64
C TYR A 50 -14.66 28.94 1.64
N GLU A 51 -15.42 30.02 1.88
CA GLU A 51 -16.61 29.96 2.75
C GLU A 51 -17.77 29.17 2.12
N ARG A 52 -17.88 29.20 0.79
CA ARG A 52 -18.88 28.48 -0.01
C ARG A 52 -18.19 27.56 -1.03
N PRO A 53 -18.87 26.49 -1.50
CA PRO A 53 -18.31 25.57 -2.49
C PRO A 53 -17.65 26.31 -3.65
N ALA A 54 -16.38 26.01 -3.90
CA ALA A 54 -15.60 26.72 -4.88
C ALA A 54 -15.81 26.14 -6.29
N ASP A 55 -15.89 27.02 -7.29
CA ASP A 55 -16.02 26.61 -8.68
C ASP A 55 -14.63 26.35 -9.27
N VAL A 56 -14.24 25.07 -9.27
CA VAL A 56 -12.95 24.56 -9.79
C VAL A 56 -12.69 25.05 -11.21
N THR A 57 -13.73 25.13 -12.05
CA THR A 57 -13.62 25.48 -13.46
C THR A 57 -13.23 26.95 -13.60
N LYS A 58 -13.91 27.83 -12.87
CA LYS A 58 -13.60 29.27 -12.87
C LYS A 58 -12.20 29.56 -12.36
N VAL A 59 -11.79 28.94 -11.26
CA VAL A 59 -10.44 29.12 -10.71
C VAL A 59 -9.38 28.65 -11.71
N ARG A 60 -9.64 27.54 -12.42
CA ARG A 60 -8.74 27.04 -13.46
C ARG A 60 -8.66 27.99 -14.65
N GLU A 61 -9.79 28.46 -15.18
CA GLU A 61 -9.82 29.40 -16.31
C GLU A 61 -9.08 30.71 -15.99
N GLU A 62 -9.21 31.21 -14.77
CA GLU A 62 -8.51 32.42 -14.32
C GLU A 62 -6.99 32.21 -14.25
N LEU A 63 -6.55 31.07 -13.72
CA LEU A 63 -5.13 30.72 -13.67
C LEU A 63 -4.53 30.58 -15.07
N VAL A 64 -5.26 29.97 -16.01
CA VAL A 64 -4.84 29.89 -17.42
C VAL A 64 -4.74 31.28 -18.03
N THR A 65 -5.74 32.15 -17.81
CA THR A 65 -5.73 33.53 -18.32
C THR A 65 -4.58 34.36 -17.73
N SER A 66 -4.18 34.06 -16.50
CA SER A 66 -3.04 34.66 -15.80
C SER A 66 -1.67 34.12 -16.24
N GLY A 67 -1.63 33.19 -17.22
CA GLY A 67 -0.40 32.61 -17.76
C GLY A 67 -0.01 31.25 -17.17
N TYR A 68 -0.71 30.76 -16.15
CA TYR A 68 -0.43 29.48 -15.47
C TYR A 68 -1.17 28.31 -16.12
N HIS A 69 -0.82 28.02 -17.38
CA HIS A 69 -1.50 27.01 -18.21
C HIS A 69 -1.39 25.58 -17.67
N GLU A 70 -0.33 25.28 -16.93
CA GLU A 70 -0.04 23.96 -16.36
C GLU A 70 -0.58 23.80 -14.93
N ALA A 71 -1.39 24.76 -14.45
CA ALA A 71 -1.98 24.68 -13.12
C ALA A 71 -3.08 23.61 -13.05
N ILE A 72 -2.92 22.67 -12.12
CA ILE A 72 -3.90 21.65 -11.78
C ILE A 72 -4.69 22.15 -10.58
N VAL A 73 -6.00 22.35 -10.77
CA VAL A 73 -6.94 22.73 -9.72
C VAL A 73 -7.88 21.57 -9.44
N GLN A 74 -7.93 21.15 -8.17
CA GLN A 74 -8.77 20.04 -7.71
C GLN A 74 -9.40 20.36 -6.34
N SER A 75 -10.62 19.86 -6.10
CA SER A 75 -11.20 19.87 -4.76
C SER A 75 -10.48 18.86 -3.87
N PHE A 76 -10.33 19.19 -2.60
CA PHE A 76 -9.57 18.36 -1.65
C PHE A 76 -10.32 18.27 -0.32
N GLY A 77 -10.84 17.09 0.03
CA GLY A 77 -11.70 16.94 1.21
C GLY A 77 -13.12 17.48 0.94
N ALA A 78 -13.44 18.68 1.42
CA ALA A 78 -14.74 19.31 1.22
C ALA A 78 -14.82 20.08 -0.11
N THR A 79 -16.03 20.36 -0.61
CA THR A 79 -16.23 21.18 -1.83
C THR A 79 -15.80 22.64 -1.66
N THR A 80 -15.52 23.07 -0.43
CA THR A 80 -14.99 24.39 -0.06
C THR A 80 -13.47 24.46 -0.16
N ASP A 81 -12.79 23.31 -0.13
CA ASP A 81 -11.35 23.23 -0.06
C ASP A 81 -10.79 22.91 -1.44
N LEU A 82 -9.87 23.76 -1.89
CA LEU A 82 -9.22 23.69 -3.19
C LEU A 82 -7.72 23.54 -3.03
N LEU A 83 -7.17 22.64 -3.81
CA LEU A 83 -5.74 22.43 -3.96
C LEU A 83 -5.34 22.83 -5.37
N VAL A 84 -4.44 23.81 -5.45
CA VAL A 84 -3.86 24.31 -6.69
C VAL A 84 -2.40 23.88 -6.73
N ARG A 85 -2.04 23.09 -7.75
CA ARG A 85 -0.65 22.68 -8.00
C ARG A 85 -0.19 23.28 -9.32
N MET A 86 1.02 23.82 -9.35
CA MET A 86 1.61 24.34 -10.58
C MET A 86 3.11 24.13 -10.59
N PRO A 87 3.71 23.87 -11.75
CA PRO A 87 5.15 23.89 -11.89
C PRO A 87 5.66 25.32 -11.70
N GLY A 88 6.85 25.45 -11.12
CA GLY A 88 7.46 26.74 -10.84
C GLY A 88 8.84 26.58 -10.24
N GLU A 89 9.72 27.53 -10.53
CA GLU A 89 11.07 27.61 -9.96
C GLU A 89 11.18 28.70 -8.89
N ASP A 90 10.23 29.63 -8.86
CA ASP A 90 10.21 30.75 -7.92
C ASP A 90 9.51 30.34 -6.60
N PRO A 91 10.22 30.34 -5.45
CA PRO A 91 9.62 30.08 -4.15
C PRO A 91 8.49 31.06 -3.77
N GLN A 92 8.49 32.27 -4.33
CA GLN A 92 7.46 33.27 -4.06
C GLN A 92 6.20 33.11 -4.91
N LEU A 93 6.26 32.31 -5.98
CA LEU A 93 5.14 32.08 -6.91
C LEU A 93 3.86 31.73 -6.15
N GLY A 94 3.96 30.80 -5.21
CA GLY A 94 2.81 30.35 -4.42
C GLY A 94 2.16 31.45 -3.62
N HIS A 95 2.95 32.32 -2.99
CA HIS A 95 2.41 33.46 -2.23
C HIS A 95 1.79 34.52 -3.14
N GLN A 96 2.38 34.78 -4.31
CA GLN A 96 1.85 35.74 -5.27
C GLN A 96 0.50 35.27 -5.84
N VAL A 97 0.44 34.00 -6.25
CA VAL A 97 -0.78 33.39 -6.78
C VAL A 97 -1.85 33.26 -5.70
N ALA A 98 -1.47 32.86 -4.48
CA ALA A 98 -2.38 32.82 -3.34
C ALA A 98 -3.01 34.20 -3.06
N GLN A 99 -2.21 35.27 -3.08
CA GLN A 99 -2.73 36.64 -2.90
C GLN A 99 -3.62 37.07 -4.06
N ALA A 100 -3.30 36.69 -5.30
CA ALA A 100 -4.15 36.96 -6.45
C ALA A 100 -5.52 36.26 -6.31
N LEU A 101 -5.52 34.98 -5.95
CA LEU A 101 -6.74 34.19 -5.74
C LEU A 101 -7.59 34.71 -4.57
N GLN A 102 -6.96 35.21 -3.49
CA GLN A 102 -7.68 35.87 -2.40
C GLN A 102 -8.39 37.16 -2.84
N LYS A 103 -7.72 37.98 -3.66
CA LYS A 103 -8.31 39.23 -4.20
C LYS A 103 -9.44 38.95 -5.18
N LEU A 104 -9.33 37.88 -5.95
CA LEU A 104 -10.36 37.39 -6.87
C LEU A 104 -11.58 36.78 -6.18
N GLY A 105 -11.44 36.38 -4.90
CA GLY A 105 -12.50 35.74 -4.13
C GLY A 105 -13.79 36.56 -4.06
N GLY A 106 -13.74 37.89 -4.19
CA GLY A 106 -14.92 38.75 -4.23
C GLY A 106 -15.92 38.44 -3.12
N ASP A 107 -17.10 37.93 -3.50
CA ASP A 107 -18.19 37.52 -2.59
C ASP A 107 -17.95 36.19 -1.85
N ASN A 108 -16.93 35.41 -2.20
CA ASN A 108 -16.56 34.14 -1.56
C ASN A 108 -15.07 34.20 -1.17
N PRO A 109 -14.74 34.81 -0.02
CA PRO A 109 -13.35 35.01 0.38
C PRO A 109 -12.66 33.66 0.58
N ALA A 110 -11.44 33.55 0.05
CA ALA A 110 -10.58 32.38 0.22
C ALA A 110 -9.59 32.64 1.35
N THR A 111 -9.38 31.64 2.20
CA THR A 111 -8.32 31.63 3.22
C THR A 111 -7.22 30.68 2.79
N VAL A 112 -5.97 31.15 2.79
CA VAL A 112 -4.82 30.29 2.44
C VAL A 112 -4.47 29.49 3.67
N LYS A 113 -4.60 28.17 3.57
CA LYS A 113 -4.22 27.23 4.63
C LYS A 113 -2.73 26.96 4.59
N ARG A 114 -2.21 26.75 3.39
CA ARG A 114 -0.84 26.27 3.18
C ARG A 114 -0.31 26.68 1.81
N VAL A 115 0.98 27.02 1.78
CA VAL A 115 1.76 27.17 0.55
C VAL A 115 3.02 26.34 0.72
N GLU A 116 3.24 25.41 -0.19
CA GLU A 116 4.43 24.57 -0.24
C GLU A 116 5.15 24.77 -1.57
N PHE A 117 6.48 24.68 -1.53
CA PHE A 117 7.34 24.80 -2.70
C PHE A 117 8.45 23.75 -2.62
N VAL A 118 8.66 23.06 -3.73
CA VAL A 118 9.78 22.12 -3.92
C VAL A 118 10.45 22.48 -5.24
N GLY A 119 11.73 22.85 -5.19
CA GLY A 119 12.49 23.18 -6.40
C GLY A 119 12.63 21.95 -7.32
N PRO A 120 12.68 22.12 -8.66
CA PRO A 120 12.74 20.99 -9.60
C PRO A 120 13.91 20.04 -9.33
N GLN A 121 15.09 20.59 -9.01
CA GLN A 121 16.28 19.79 -8.70
C GLN A 121 16.10 18.95 -7.43
N VAL A 122 15.45 19.50 -6.40
CA VAL A 122 15.15 18.77 -5.17
C VAL A 122 14.10 17.70 -5.43
N GLY A 123 13.07 17.99 -6.23
CA GLY A 123 12.05 17.01 -6.61
C GLY A 123 12.63 15.84 -7.41
N GLU A 124 13.56 16.09 -8.33
CA GLU A 124 14.27 15.04 -9.07
C GLU A 124 15.09 14.16 -8.12
N GLU A 125 15.85 14.76 -7.21
CA GLU A 125 16.63 14.03 -6.23
C GLU A 125 15.75 13.20 -5.28
N LEU A 126 14.64 13.77 -4.79
CA LEU A 126 13.66 13.06 -3.95
C LEU A 126 13.01 11.90 -4.68
N ARG A 127 12.67 12.07 -5.97
CA ARG A 127 12.11 11.01 -6.81
C ARG A 127 13.10 9.86 -7.00
N ASP A 128 14.34 10.18 -7.32
CA ASP A 128 15.38 9.17 -7.57
C ASP A 128 15.74 8.42 -6.29
N GLN A 129 15.96 9.15 -5.19
CA GLN A 129 16.25 8.56 -3.89
C GLN A 129 15.07 7.75 -3.35
N GLY A 130 13.84 8.25 -3.50
CA GLY A 130 12.63 7.53 -3.10
C GLY A 130 12.43 6.24 -3.91
N GLY A 131 12.62 6.32 -5.24
CA GLY A 131 12.56 5.16 -6.13
C GLY A 131 13.62 4.12 -5.81
N LEU A 132 14.86 4.54 -5.60
CA LEU A 132 15.98 3.66 -5.24
C LEU A 132 15.78 3.04 -3.85
N GLY A 133 15.31 3.82 -2.87
CA GLY A 133 14.96 3.34 -1.53
C GLY A 133 13.89 2.26 -1.56
N MET A 134 12.84 2.44 -2.37
CA MET A 134 11.80 1.44 -2.58
C MET A 134 12.35 0.14 -3.19
N LEU A 135 13.20 0.25 -4.22
CA LEU A 135 13.82 -0.92 -4.85
C LEU A 135 14.74 -1.67 -3.88
N LEU A 136 15.54 -0.96 -3.09
CA LEU A 136 16.39 -1.57 -2.06
C LEU A 136 15.56 -2.27 -0.98
N ALA A 137 14.47 -1.65 -0.53
CA ALA A 137 13.56 -2.26 0.44
C ALA A 137 12.90 -3.53 -0.10
N LEU A 138 12.39 -3.50 -1.34
CA LEU A 138 11.84 -4.67 -2.02
C LEU A 138 12.88 -5.78 -2.17
N GLY A 139 14.09 -5.45 -2.63
CA GLY A 139 15.19 -6.39 -2.75
C GLY A 139 15.57 -7.03 -1.41
N GLY A 140 15.70 -6.23 -0.36
CA GLY A 140 15.97 -6.72 0.99
C GLY A 140 14.90 -7.68 1.52
N ILE A 141 13.62 -7.41 1.21
CA ILE A 141 12.50 -8.26 1.59
C ILE A 141 12.50 -9.58 0.81
N LEU A 142 12.79 -9.55 -0.48
CA LEU A 142 12.95 -10.77 -1.29
C LEU A 142 14.11 -11.64 -0.77
N ILE A 143 15.24 -11.03 -0.43
CA ILE A 143 16.38 -11.72 0.18
C ILE A 143 15.97 -12.34 1.52
N TYR A 144 15.31 -11.56 2.38
CA TYR A 144 14.81 -12.06 3.66
C TYR A 144 13.88 -13.27 3.47
N LEU A 145 12.92 -13.20 2.54
CA LEU A 145 12.00 -14.30 2.25
C LEU A 145 12.72 -15.53 1.72
N ALA A 146 13.74 -15.35 0.87
CA ALA A 146 14.54 -16.44 0.34
C ALA A 146 15.32 -17.20 1.43
N PHE A 147 15.85 -16.50 2.44
CA PHE A 147 16.51 -17.13 3.59
C PHE A 147 15.52 -17.69 4.61
N ARG A 148 14.36 -17.04 4.80
CA ARG A 148 13.38 -17.42 5.82
C ARG A 148 12.50 -18.61 5.41
N PHE A 149 12.18 -18.71 4.13
CA PHE A 149 11.21 -19.66 3.59
C PHE A 149 11.81 -20.54 2.50
N GLN A 150 11.33 -21.78 2.46
CA GLN A 150 11.52 -22.63 1.29
C GLN A 150 10.79 -22.06 0.09
N TRP A 151 11.26 -22.37 -1.12
CA TRP A 151 10.85 -21.67 -2.34
C TRP A 151 9.33 -21.59 -2.54
N LYS A 152 8.57 -22.67 -2.26
CA LYS A 152 7.09 -22.67 -2.39
C LYS A 152 6.41 -21.67 -1.45
N PHE A 153 6.88 -21.58 -0.20
CA PHE A 153 6.40 -20.58 0.75
C PHE A 153 6.85 -19.18 0.36
N ALA A 154 8.10 -19.01 -0.11
CA ALA A 154 8.57 -17.71 -0.58
C ALA A 154 7.69 -17.19 -1.72
N VAL A 155 7.36 -18.02 -2.72
CA VAL A 155 6.45 -17.66 -3.82
C VAL A 155 5.06 -17.28 -3.30
N GLY A 156 4.49 -18.07 -2.39
CA GLY A 156 3.19 -17.74 -1.77
C GLY A 156 3.19 -16.38 -1.06
N ALA A 157 4.25 -16.08 -0.31
CA ALA A 157 4.38 -14.80 0.38
C ALA A 157 4.56 -13.64 -0.59
N ILE A 158 5.39 -13.80 -1.63
CA ILE A 158 5.64 -12.76 -2.64
C ILE A 158 4.37 -12.44 -3.43
N VAL A 159 3.61 -13.45 -3.86
CA VAL A 159 2.35 -13.23 -4.61
C VAL A 159 1.33 -12.49 -3.76
N SER A 160 1.20 -12.87 -2.48
CA SER A 160 0.32 -12.17 -1.52
C SER A 160 0.74 -10.71 -1.35
N LEU A 161 2.03 -10.46 -1.22
CA LEU A 161 2.60 -9.13 -1.04
C LEU A 161 2.40 -8.23 -2.26
N ILE A 162 2.64 -8.76 -3.47
CA ILE A 162 2.42 -8.04 -4.73
C ILE A 162 0.94 -7.63 -4.85
N HIS A 163 0.02 -8.54 -4.52
CA HIS A 163 -1.40 -8.23 -4.49
C HIS A 163 -1.70 -7.04 -3.57
N ASP A 164 -1.19 -7.06 -2.33
CA ASP A 164 -1.53 -6.04 -1.34
C ASP A 164 -1.02 -4.66 -1.75
N VAL A 165 0.18 -4.59 -2.31
CA VAL A 165 0.74 -3.34 -2.85
C VAL A 165 -0.08 -2.84 -4.04
N ILE A 166 -0.41 -3.72 -5.00
CA ILE A 166 -1.20 -3.35 -6.18
C ILE A 166 -2.59 -2.84 -5.78
N VAL A 167 -3.28 -3.55 -4.88
CA VAL A 167 -4.62 -3.16 -4.43
C VAL A 167 -4.56 -1.84 -3.68
N THR A 168 -3.58 -1.64 -2.80
CA THR A 168 -3.39 -0.37 -2.09
C THR A 168 -3.17 0.77 -3.07
N VAL A 169 -2.16 0.68 -3.94
CA VAL A 169 -1.83 1.72 -4.93
C VAL A 169 -2.98 1.95 -5.91
N GLY A 170 -3.67 0.90 -6.33
CA GLY A 170 -4.81 1.01 -7.23
C GLY A 170 -6.02 1.70 -6.62
N ILE A 171 -6.29 1.49 -5.33
CA ILE A 171 -7.33 2.24 -4.62
C ILE A 171 -6.92 3.71 -4.48
N LEU A 172 -5.66 4.01 -4.15
CA LEU A 172 -5.16 5.39 -4.10
C LEU A 172 -5.29 6.08 -5.47
N SER A 173 -4.92 5.39 -6.55
CA SER A 173 -5.14 5.84 -7.93
C SER A 173 -6.63 6.09 -8.21
N TYR A 174 -7.51 5.18 -7.81
CA TYR A 174 -8.93 5.28 -8.14
C TYR A 174 -9.58 6.52 -7.53
N PHE A 175 -9.26 6.79 -6.27
CA PHE A 175 -9.73 7.96 -5.53
C PHE A 175 -8.87 9.22 -5.77
N GLN A 176 -7.84 9.15 -6.62
CA GLN A 176 -6.93 10.25 -6.92
C GLN A 176 -6.29 10.87 -5.67
N ILE A 177 -5.99 10.02 -4.68
CA ILE A 177 -5.29 10.42 -3.46
C ILE A 177 -3.84 10.74 -3.84
N THR A 178 -3.34 11.88 -3.35
CA THR A 178 -1.98 12.33 -3.62
C THR A 178 -0.96 11.30 -3.15
N PHE A 179 -0.02 10.93 -4.01
CA PHE A 179 1.06 10.01 -3.74
C PHE A 179 2.36 10.79 -3.54
N ASP A 180 2.70 11.08 -2.29
CA ASP A 180 3.91 11.78 -1.86
C ASP A 180 4.87 10.81 -1.14
N LEU A 181 6.00 11.30 -0.61
CA LEU A 181 6.95 10.45 0.10
C LEU A 181 6.38 9.86 1.40
N THR A 182 5.39 10.51 2.01
CA THR A 182 4.73 9.96 3.21
C THR A 182 3.89 8.74 2.82
N VAL A 183 3.14 8.82 1.73
CA VAL A 183 2.38 7.69 1.18
C VAL A 183 3.31 6.57 0.72
N LEU A 184 4.45 6.89 0.10
CA LEU A 184 5.47 5.90 -0.23
C LEU A 184 5.96 5.16 1.03
N ALA A 185 6.24 5.88 2.12
CA ALA A 185 6.62 5.29 3.39
C ALA A 185 5.50 4.40 3.98
N ALA A 186 4.23 4.80 3.85
CA ALA A 186 3.09 3.96 4.21
C ALA A 186 3.08 2.65 3.41
N VAL A 187 3.27 2.71 2.09
CA VAL A 187 3.35 1.52 1.24
C VAL A 187 4.48 0.59 1.69
N LEU A 188 5.66 1.12 1.98
CA LEU A 188 6.78 0.32 2.51
C LEU A 188 6.46 -0.31 3.87
N ALA A 189 5.76 0.41 4.75
CA ALA A 189 5.33 -0.12 6.04
C ALA A 189 4.30 -1.26 5.90
N ILE A 190 3.36 -1.14 4.95
CA ILE A 190 2.36 -2.19 4.64
C ILE A 190 3.04 -3.48 4.23
N ILE A 191 4.12 -3.39 3.44
CA ILE A 191 4.87 -4.56 2.99
C ILE A 191 5.38 -5.37 4.20
N GLY A 192 6.00 -4.71 5.17
CA GLY A 192 6.45 -5.37 6.41
C GLY A 192 5.29 -5.92 7.24
N TYR A 193 4.19 -5.16 7.32
CA TYR A 193 3.01 -5.53 8.06
C TYR A 193 2.31 -6.79 7.50
N SER A 194 1.99 -6.81 6.21
CA SER A 194 1.36 -7.94 5.52
C SER A 194 2.24 -9.19 5.59
N LEU A 195 3.54 -9.01 5.44
CA LEU A 195 4.51 -10.10 5.50
C LEU A 195 4.56 -10.74 6.90
N ASN A 196 4.43 -9.96 7.98
CA ASN A 196 4.38 -10.49 9.34
C ASN A 196 3.22 -11.50 9.54
N ASP A 197 2.02 -11.18 9.08
CA ASP A 197 0.87 -12.08 9.20
C ASP A 197 1.07 -13.36 8.36
N THR A 198 1.61 -13.20 7.15
CA THR A 198 1.96 -14.33 6.28
C THR A 198 3.00 -15.25 6.93
N ILE A 199 4.02 -14.70 7.60
CA ILE A 199 5.02 -15.50 8.33
C ILE A 199 4.35 -16.35 9.41
N VAL A 200 3.48 -15.75 10.22
CA VAL A 200 2.84 -16.43 11.35
C VAL A 200 2.01 -17.62 10.86
N VAL A 201 1.23 -17.43 9.80
CA VAL A 201 0.43 -18.51 9.19
C VAL A 201 1.34 -19.59 8.60
N PHE A 202 2.36 -19.22 7.84
CA PHE A 202 3.25 -20.17 7.17
C PHE A 202 4.12 -20.99 8.12
N ASP A 203 4.65 -20.37 9.17
CA ASP A 203 5.36 -21.09 10.21
C ASP A 203 4.46 -22.12 10.88
N ARG A 204 3.19 -21.76 11.14
CA ARG A 204 2.24 -22.70 11.74
C ARG A 204 1.88 -23.84 10.81
N VAL A 205 1.68 -23.57 9.51
CA VAL A 205 1.47 -24.61 8.47
C VAL A 205 2.65 -25.57 8.43
N ARG A 206 3.88 -25.04 8.45
CA ARG A 206 5.13 -25.83 8.47
C ARG A 206 5.26 -26.67 9.74
N GLU A 207 4.97 -26.10 10.90
CA GLU A 207 5.01 -26.80 12.18
C GLU A 207 3.99 -27.95 12.20
N ASN A 208 2.74 -27.66 11.83
CA ASN A 208 1.67 -28.64 11.81
C ASN A 208 1.88 -29.73 10.77
N PHE A 209 2.63 -29.49 9.69
CA PHE A 209 3.02 -30.57 8.78
C PHE A 209 3.86 -31.66 9.47
N ARG A 210 4.67 -31.29 10.47
CA ARG A 210 5.49 -32.24 11.25
C ARG A 210 4.66 -32.99 12.30
N VAL A 211 3.64 -32.32 12.86
CA VAL A 211 2.80 -32.84 13.94
C VAL A 211 1.61 -33.66 13.39
N LEU A 212 0.94 -33.17 12.36
CA LEU A 212 -0.29 -33.71 11.77
C LEU A 212 0.01 -34.61 10.56
N ARG A 213 0.76 -35.70 10.78
CA ARG A 213 1.27 -36.58 9.71
C ARG A 213 0.22 -37.18 8.76
N LYS A 214 -1.05 -37.25 9.18
CA LYS A 214 -2.16 -37.82 8.39
C LYS A 214 -3.10 -36.77 7.80
N ALA A 215 -2.92 -35.49 8.13
CA ALA A 215 -3.77 -34.42 7.61
C ALA A 215 -3.38 -34.11 6.17
N THR A 216 -4.39 -33.90 5.33
CA THR A 216 -4.19 -33.35 3.99
C THR A 216 -3.66 -31.90 4.07
N LEU A 217 -3.04 -31.39 3.00
CA LEU A 217 -2.57 -30.00 2.93
C LEU A 217 -3.68 -28.99 3.28
N ILE A 218 -4.89 -29.23 2.77
CA ILE A 218 -6.06 -28.36 3.00
C ILE A 218 -6.49 -28.39 4.47
N GLU A 219 -6.55 -29.58 5.08
CA GLU A 219 -6.86 -29.71 6.51
C GLU A 219 -5.79 -29.04 7.38
N ASN A 220 -4.51 -29.23 7.05
CA ASN A 220 -3.41 -28.59 7.74
C ASN A 220 -3.53 -27.05 7.67
N ILE A 221 -3.76 -26.49 6.48
CA ILE A 221 -3.95 -25.05 6.30
C ILE A 221 -5.14 -24.55 7.15
N ASN A 222 -6.28 -25.24 7.11
CA ASN A 222 -7.46 -24.86 7.89
C ASN A 222 -7.17 -24.89 9.40
N ILE A 223 -6.51 -25.93 9.91
CA ILE A 223 -6.13 -26.06 11.32
C ILE A 223 -5.13 -24.96 11.72
N SER A 224 -4.08 -24.76 10.92
CA SER A 224 -3.03 -23.77 11.16
C SER A 224 -3.59 -22.35 11.18
N THR A 225 -4.42 -22.01 10.19
CA THR A 225 -5.07 -20.71 10.11
C THR A 225 -6.02 -20.48 11.28
N THR A 226 -6.78 -21.51 11.69
CA THR A 226 -7.65 -21.39 12.87
C THR A 226 -6.83 -21.13 14.15
N GLN A 227 -5.67 -21.76 14.29
CA GLN A 227 -4.79 -21.59 15.46
C GLN A 227 -4.13 -20.21 15.51
N THR A 228 -3.82 -19.62 14.35
CA THR A 228 -3.17 -18.30 14.28
C THR A 228 -4.16 -17.14 14.19
N LEU A 229 -5.43 -17.39 13.88
CA LEU A 229 -6.45 -16.36 13.62
C LEU A 229 -6.54 -15.31 14.73
N LEU A 230 -6.55 -15.72 16.00
CA LEU A 230 -6.69 -14.76 17.10
C LEU A 230 -5.49 -13.82 17.18
N ARG A 231 -4.28 -14.32 16.89
CA ARG A 231 -3.06 -13.50 16.87
C ARG A 231 -3.09 -12.51 15.72
N THR A 232 -3.38 -12.96 14.50
CA THR A 232 -3.44 -12.09 13.31
C THR A 232 -4.55 -11.05 13.44
N MET A 233 -5.74 -11.45 13.88
CA MET A 233 -6.83 -10.50 14.11
C MET A 233 -6.50 -9.49 15.21
N ALA A 234 -5.84 -9.91 16.29
CA ALA A 234 -5.45 -8.98 17.36
C ALA A 234 -4.45 -7.93 16.87
N THR A 235 -3.42 -8.34 16.11
CA THR A 235 -2.48 -7.39 15.48
C THR A 235 -3.19 -6.48 14.48
N SER A 236 -4.04 -7.00 13.60
CA SER A 236 -4.79 -6.20 12.62
C SER A 236 -5.75 -5.22 13.27
N ILE A 237 -6.58 -5.65 14.21
CA ILE A 237 -7.54 -4.77 14.88
C ILE A 237 -6.83 -3.69 15.68
N SER A 238 -5.80 -4.02 16.46
CA SER A 238 -5.06 -3.03 17.25
C SER A 238 -4.38 -1.98 16.37
N THR A 239 -3.78 -2.39 15.26
CA THR A 239 -3.19 -1.46 14.29
C THR A 239 -4.26 -0.62 13.60
N LEU A 240 -5.39 -1.22 13.19
CA LEU A 240 -6.51 -0.51 12.58
C LEU A 240 -7.13 0.51 13.53
N LEU A 241 -7.18 0.26 14.84
CA LEU A 241 -7.66 1.24 15.81
C LEU A 241 -6.75 2.49 15.86
N ALA A 242 -5.44 2.30 15.85
CA ALA A 242 -4.49 3.41 15.80
C ALA A 242 -4.57 4.17 14.47
N ILE A 243 -4.66 3.45 13.35
CA ILE A 243 -4.81 4.06 12.03
C ILE A 243 -6.16 4.78 11.90
N ALA A 244 -7.23 4.24 12.46
CA ALA A 244 -8.54 4.91 12.46
C ALA A 244 -8.48 6.23 13.23
N ALA A 245 -7.78 6.27 14.37
CA ALA A 245 -7.55 7.52 15.09
C ALA A 245 -6.75 8.52 14.21
N LEU A 246 -5.72 8.07 13.50
CA LEU A 246 -4.99 8.92 12.55
C LEU A 246 -5.86 9.39 11.39
N LEU A 247 -6.77 8.55 10.88
CA LEU A 247 -7.67 8.90 9.78
C LEU A 247 -8.68 9.98 10.18
N PHE A 248 -9.19 9.94 11.42
CA PHE A 248 -10.18 10.92 11.90
C PHE A 248 -9.56 12.15 12.56
N PHE A 249 -8.37 12.05 13.14
CA PHE A 249 -7.75 13.12 13.94
C PHE A 249 -6.38 13.60 13.42
N GLY A 250 -5.77 12.90 12.46
CA GLY A 250 -4.44 13.22 11.93
C GLY A 250 -4.43 14.42 10.96
N GLY A 251 -5.60 14.87 10.54
CA GLY A 251 -5.75 15.96 9.58
C GLY A 251 -5.28 15.60 8.17
N ASP A 252 -5.26 16.61 7.31
CA ASP A 252 -5.10 16.43 5.88
C ASP A 252 -3.73 15.90 5.46
N ASN A 253 -2.68 16.33 6.16
CA ASN A 253 -1.30 15.91 5.89
C ASN A 253 -1.08 14.41 6.13
N LEU A 254 -1.86 13.80 7.02
CA LEU A 254 -1.75 12.38 7.34
C LEU A 254 -2.85 11.54 6.71
N PHE A 255 -3.80 12.15 6.00
CA PHE A 255 -4.92 11.42 5.42
C PHE A 255 -4.44 10.37 4.40
N GLY A 256 -3.59 10.77 3.45
CA GLY A 256 -3.01 9.88 2.44
C GLY A 256 -2.20 8.72 3.06
N PHE A 257 -1.37 9.04 4.05
CA PHE A 257 -0.60 8.05 4.81
C PHE A 257 -1.52 7.04 5.54
N SER A 258 -2.54 7.56 6.23
CA SER A 258 -3.45 6.76 7.06
C SER A 258 -4.36 5.87 6.23
N ILE A 259 -4.91 6.39 5.13
CA ILE A 259 -5.79 5.60 4.24
C ILE A 259 -4.98 4.50 3.51
N ALA A 260 -3.74 4.79 3.11
CA ALA A 260 -2.86 3.78 2.55
C ALA A 260 -2.63 2.63 3.54
N LEU A 261 -2.23 2.94 4.79
CA LEU A 261 -2.05 1.92 5.82
C LEU A 261 -3.35 1.16 6.13
N PHE A 262 -4.48 1.86 6.20
CA PHE A 262 -5.77 1.25 6.48
C PHE A 262 -6.13 0.18 5.45
N ILE A 263 -6.01 0.52 4.16
CA ILE A 263 -6.26 -0.40 3.05
C ILE A 263 -5.25 -1.55 3.08
N GLY A 264 -3.97 -1.24 3.27
CA GLY A 264 -2.90 -2.23 3.26
C GLY A 264 -3.00 -3.25 4.37
N VAL A 265 -3.34 -2.82 5.59
CA VAL A 265 -3.57 -3.74 6.72
C VAL A 265 -4.74 -4.68 6.41
N LEU A 266 -5.87 -4.16 5.92
CA LEU A 266 -7.02 -4.99 5.54
C LEU A 266 -6.69 -5.98 4.42
N ALA A 267 -5.99 -5.52 3.37
CA ALA A 267 -5.56 -6.35 2.27
C ALA A 267 -4.62 -7.46 2.78
N GLY A 268 -3.63 -7.13 3.62
CA GLY A 268 -2.67 -8.05 4.21
C GLY A 268 -3.29 -9.13 5.11
N THR A 269 -4.22 -8.75 5.98
CA THR A 269 -4.91 -9.71 6.84
C THR A 269 -5.71 -10.73 6.00
N TYR A 270 -6.37 -10.25 4.94
CA TYR A 270 -7.13 -11.11 4.05
C TYR A 270 -6.22 -11.98 3.16
N SER A 271 -5.17 -11.39 2.58
CA SER A 271 -4.29 -12.03 1.61
C SER A 271 -3.44 -13.14 2.25
N SER A 272 -2.95 -12.92 3.47
CA SER A 272 -2.20 -13.93 4.25
C SER A 272 -3.02 -15.20 4.50
N ILE A 273 -4.34 -15.08 4.64
CA ILE A 273 -5.25 -16.22 4.85
C ILE A 273 -5.62 -16.90 3.53
N TYR A 274 -6.00 -16.13 2.50
CA TYR A 274 -6.59 -16.69 1.28
C TYR A 274 -5.62 -16.78 0.11
N ILE A 275 -4.83 -15.75 -0.16
CA ILE A 275 -3.95 -15.72 -1.33
C ILE A 275 -2.72 -16.58 -1.07
N ALA A 276 -1.99 -16.30 0.00
CA ALA A 276 -0.74 -16.97 0.34
C ALA A 276 -0.94 -18.50 0.45
N ASN A 277 -2.00 -18.94 1.14
CA ASN A 277 -2.34 -20.35 1.31
C ASN A 277 -2.87 -21.02 0.02
N VAL A 278 -3.64 -20.32 -0.82
CA VAL A 278 -4.09 -20.88 -2.10
C VAL A 278 -2.91 -21.13 -3.02
N VAL A 279 -1.91 -20.26 -3.03
CA VAL A 279 -0.68 -20.48 -3.80
C VAL A 279 0.04 -21.74 -3.32
N LEU A 280 0.11 -22.01 -2.01
CA LEU A 280 0.69 -23.27 -1.49
C LEU A 280 -0.07 -24.51 -1.99
N ILE A 281 -1.40 -24.43 -2.09
CA ILE A 281 -2.24 -25.50 -2.64
C ILE A 281 -1.92 -25.72 -4.12
N TRP A 282 -1.80 -24.65 -4.90
CA TRP A 282 -1.49 -24.73 -6.33
C TRP A 282 -0.10 -25.26 -6.63
N LEU A 283 0.88 -24.90 -5.80
CA LEU A 283 2.25 -25.43 -5.89
C LEU A 283 2.36 -26.87 -5.37
N ASN A 284 1.24 -27.50 -4.98
CA ASN A 284 1.16 -28.83 -4.42
C ASN A 284 2.23 -29.03 -3.34
N LEU A 285 2.19 -28.21 -2.29
CA LEU A 285 3.14 -28.32 -1.18
C LEU A 285 3.02 -29.71 -0.54
N THR A 286 4.11 -30.47 -0.57
CA THR A 286 4.22 -31.80 0.05
C THR A 286 5.10 -31.75 1.29
N THR A 287 5.03 -32.81 2.09
CA THR A 287 5.90 -32.97 3.27
C THR A 287 7.37 -33.08 2.89
N GLU A 288 7.69 -33.59 1.69
CA GLU A 288 9.04 -33.72 1.15
C GLU A 288 9.69 -32.36 0.89
N ASP A 289 8.88 -31.37 0.47
CA ASP A 289 9.36 -30.01 0.30
C ASP A 289 9.85 -29.39 1.62
N LEU A 290 9.43 -29.92 2.78
CA LEU A 290 9.76 -29.42 4.13
C LEU A 290 11.02 -30.04 4.73
N ILE A 291 11.57 -31.06 4.07
CA ILE A 291 12.81 -31.72 4.46
C ILE A 291 13.95 -30.91 3.80
N PRO A 292 14.90 -30.35 4.57
CA PRO A 292 16.11 -29.80 3.97
C PRO A 292 16.74 -30.87 3.07
N PRO A 293 17.21 -30.55 1.85
CA PRO A 293 17.92 -31.53 1.03
C PRO A 293 18.98 -32.16 1.91
N ALA A 294 18.97 -33.49 2.04
CA ALA A 294 20.01 -34.18 2.78
C ALA A 294 21.33 -33.70 2.17
N ASN A 295 22.21 -33.10 2.99
CA ASN A 295 23.58 -32.89 2.58
C ASN A 295 24.08 -34.28 2.18
N THR A 296 24.16 -34.56 0.88
CA THR A 296 25.05 -35.59 0.36
C THR A 296 26.47 -35.07 0.53
N GLU A 297 26.87 -34.76 1.76
CA GLU A 297 28.22 -35.07 2.17
C GLU A 297 28.25 -36.58 2.12
N LYS A 298 28.92 -37.10 1.08
CA LYS A 298 29.41 -38.46 1.08
C LYS A 298 30.09 -38.65 2.43
N GLU A 299 29.44 -39.35 3.35
CA GLU A 299 30.18 -40.14 4.33
C GLU A 299 31.03 -41.09 3.49
N VAL A 300 32.24 -40.64 3.16
CA VAL A 300 33.32 -41.53 2.79
C VAL A 300 33.53 -42.34 4.06
N ASP A 301 32.97 -43.55 4.05
CA ASP A 301 33.24 -44.59 5.03
C ASP A 301 34.70 -45.01 4.88
N ASP A 302 35.61 -44.15 5.35
CA ASP A 302 36.99 -44.51 5.63
C ASP A 302 37.04 -45.07 7.06
N ARG A 303 36.52 -46.29 7.22
CA ARG A 303 36.94 -47.17 8.30
C ARG A 303 37.79 -48.29 7.69
N PRO A 304 39.05 -48.46 8.13
CA PRO A 304 39.95 -49.50 7.61
C PRO A 304 39.48 -50.91 7.95
#